data_AF-A0AA43Z9B4-F1
#
_entry.id   AF-A0AA43Z9B4-F1
#
_cell.length_a   1.000
_cell.length_b   1.000
_cell.length_c   1.000
_cell.angle_alpha   90.00
_cell.angle_beta   90.00
_cell.angle_gamma   90.00
#
_symmetry.space_group_name_H-M   'P 1'
#
loop_
_entity.id
_entity.type
_entity.pdbx_description
1 polymer ?
#
loop_
_entity_poly.entity_id
_entity_poly.type
_entity_poly.pdbx_seq_one_letter_code
_entity_poly.pdbx_strand_id
1 'polypeptide(L)'
;NDDVAGALAQRTTAVGGGLLALFSASGSYGSDLAGTLTPSLTLVGVPAGGLATSLTATHGGAITLFADSATQLSGKDADGDTVFTIAIVDVGGGELQLRTTLFEALDNGNDTLFDEAVDLLLPTGALELQYQVTRSDAEGDTVVASDTILLADDENSVFGFDDDGPLPLSPVAGSIVNAAGESETFALDDGTPASFAANFGSDGKGSLVFTGMNNQILANGAALKDTAGNALTSNNVAITLSGFGTHMLTASAGATTVFTMTMDSTSGEYTIAMFARIDDGSFDFDNFATAKAGKFSWLGVGGDEFPEKDLLVTGGIPNVTTVNNDSDDLAANNQWINAATSDAPAEFLRLDFVDLGISANQGGSDINTIPTATHYDANNVGFTIMQTQSGRPVDVRITAIDVDHDINGADGTSVTTDLTTGNIDEIIAVTVITNTQDPQNNTKTYLKHDGIDDSGFVVWGENDVIVLNLEGANANQAHLRDQVFVSTEDGFNRLEIGNAEAVGSKDAFAIGDVEVGAVGQEIDLAFNGQIVDGDGDAASIGLVGVTLEPAPVV
;
A
#
# COMPACT_ATOMS: atom_id res chain seq x y z
N ASN A 1 -16.51 -28.98 10.97
CA ASN A 1 -15.06 -28.97 10.76
C ASN A 1 -14.46 -30.14 11.51
N ASP A 2 -14.75 -31.33 10.99
CA ASP A 2 -14.07 -32.60 11.27
C ASP A 2 -13.74 -33.17 9.88
N ASP A 3 -12.97 -32.39 9.13
CA ASP A 3 -12.99 -32.49 7.68
C ASP A 3 -12.01 -33.58 7.25
N VAL A 4 -12.55 -34.60 6.58
CA VAL A 4 -11.77 -35.59 5.85
C VAL A 4 -11.01 -34.87 4.74
N ALA A 5 -9.75 -35.25 4.50
CA ALA A 5 -8.91 -34.59 3.51
C ALA A 5 -9.62 -34.46 2.14
N GLY A 6 -9.73 -33.23 1.64
CA GLY A 6 -10.35 -32.90 0.36
C GLY A 6 -11.85 -32.60 0.39
N ALA A 7 -12.51 -32.66 1.56
CA ALA A 7 -13.90 -32.23 1.71
C ALA A 7 -13.98 -30.76 2.17
N LEU A 8 -14.95 -30.02 1.62
CA LEU A 8 -15.30 -28.66 2.07
C LEU A 8 -16.10 -28.71 3.37
N ALA A 9 -17.00 -29.68 3.50
CA ALA A 9 -17.78 -29.88 4.72
C ALA A 9 -18.16 -31.35 4.93
N GLN A 10 -18.29 -31.76 6.19
CA GLN A 10 -18.89 -33.04 6.55
C GLN A 10 -19.82 -32.91 7.76
N ARG A 11 -21.02 -33.49 7.65
CA ARG A 11 -21.98 -33.58 8.73
C ARG A 11 -22.52 -35.00 8.87
N THR A 12 -22.62 -35.47 10.12
CA THR A 12 -23.25 -36.74 10.46
C THR A 12 -24.45 -36.46 11.37
N THR A 13 -25.59 -37.09 11.12
CA THR A 13 -26.77 -36.96 11.97
C THR A 13 -26.50 -37.52 13.37
N ALA A 14 -27.23 -37.03 14.36
CA ALA A 14 -27.16 -37.50 15.75
C ALA A 14 -28.54 -37.98 16.22
N VAL A 15 -29.17 -38.86 15.45
CA VAL A 15 -30.44 -39.47 15.83
C VAL A 15 -30.20 -40.35 17.05
N GLY A 16 -30.88 -40.08 18.16
CA GLY A 16 -30.72 -40.85 19.40
C GLY A 16 -31.10 -42.32 19.20
N GLY A 17 -30.15 -43.24 19.40
CA GLY A 17 -30.33 -44.67 19.12
C GLY A 17 -30.11 -45.07 17.64
N GLY A 18 -29.62 -44.16 16.80
CA GLY A 18 -29.35 -44.38 15.38
C GLY A 18 -30.60 -44.31 14.50
N LEU A 19 -30.39 -44.36 13.18
CA LEU A 19 -31.45 -44.37 12.17
C LEU A 19 -32.44 -45.52 12.34
N LEU A 20 -31.99 -46.66 12.89
CA LEU A 20 -32.87 -47.79 13.19
C LEU A 20 -33.96 -47.43 14.21
N ALA A 21 -33.71 -46.49 15.13
CA ALA A 21 -34.68 -46.06 16.12
C ALA A 21 -35.85 -45.26 15.51
N LEU A 22 -35.73 -44.82 14.25
CA LEU A 22 -36.83 -44.20 13.51
C LEU A 22 -37.90 -45.22 13.09
N PHE A 23 -37.60 -46.52 13.17
CA PHE A 23 -38.48 -47.60 12.79
C PHE A 23 -38.84 -48.49 13.98
N SER A 24 -40.02 -49.12 13.93
CA SER A 24 -40.41 -50.18 14.86
C SER A 24 -40.73 -51.47 14.09
N ALA A 25 -39.98 -52.54 14.33
CA ALA A 25 -40.27 -53.86 13.78
C ALA A 25 -40.90 -54.78 14.84
N SER A 26 -42.02 -55.43 14.51
CA SER A 26 -42.69 -56.40 15.38
C SER A 26 -43.17 -57.62 14.59
N GLY A 27 -43.53 -58.71 15.28
CA GLY A 27 -44.05 -59.95 14.68
C GLY A 27 -43.69 -61.20 15.49
N SER A 28 -44.34 -62.33 15.20
CA SER A 28 -44.14 -63.62 15.88
C SER A 28 -43.46 -64.64 14.96
N TYR A 29 -42.64 -65.51 15.54
CA TYR A 29 -42.08 -66.71 14.92
C TYR A 29 -43.04 -67.89 15.03
N GLY A 30 -44.29 -67.71 14.60
CA GLY A 30 -45.25 -68.81 14.52
C GLY A 30 -45.34 -69.73 15.75
N SER A 31 -45.53 -71.02 15.49
CA SER A 31 -45.44 -72.10 16.50
C SER A 31 -44.11 -72.86 16.44
N ASP A 32 -43.23 -72.45 15.52
CA ASP A 32 -42.01 -73.11 15.05
C ASP A 32 -40.75 -72.70 15.83
N LEU A 33 -40.91 -72.03 16.97
CA LEU A 33 -39.83 -71.47 17.80
C LEU A 33 -39.05 -70.36 17.07
N ALA A 34 -38.29 -69.57 17.83
CA ALA A 34 -37.60 -68.40 17.27
C ALA A 34 -36.49 -68.79 16.28
N GLY A 35 -36.51 -68.19 15.09
CA GLY A 35 -35.40 -68.19 14.13
C GLY A 35 -34.59 -66.89 14.20
N THR A 36 -34.30 -66.27 13.05
CA THR A 36 -33.42 -65.09 12.96
C THR A 36 -34.18 -63.83 12.58
N LEU A 37 -33.74 -62.66 13.07
CA LEU A 37 -34.14 -61.35 12.58
C LEU A 37 -32.92 -60.67 11.95
N THR A 38 -33.00 -60.39 10.66
CA THR A 38 -31.92 -59.76 9.88
C THR A 38 -32.37 -58.37 9.42
N PRO A 39 -31.95 -57.29 10.09
CA PRO A 39 -32.23 -55.92 9.66
C PRO A 39 -31.31 -55.49 8.52
N SER A 40 -31.82 -54.62 7.65
CA SER A 40 -31.08 -53.95 6.58
C SER A 40 -31.58 -52.52 6.44
N LEU A 41 -30.65 -51.56 6.36
CA LEU A 41 -30.95 -50.15 6.14
C LEU A 41 -30.30 -49.73 4.82
N THR A 42 -31.09 -49.15 3.92
CA THR A 42 -30.63 -48.82 2.56
C THR A 42 -31.24 -47.51 2.06
N LEU A 43 -30.55 -46.82 1.16
CA LEU A 43 -31.05 -45.67 0.43
C LEU A 43 -31.74 -46.15 -0.86
N VAL A 44 -32.97 -45.69 -1.11
CA VAL A 44 -33.78 -46.09 -2.28
C VAL A 44 -34.38 -44.87 -2.96
N GLY A 45 -34.83 -45.04 -4.22
CA GLY A 45 -35.45 -43.97 -5.01
C GLY A 45 -34.58 -43.40 -6.13
N VAL A 46 -33.26 -43.63 -6.08
CA VAL A 46 -32.33 -43.26 -7.17
C VAL A 46 -32.27 -44.37 -8.23
N PRO A 47 -32.68 -44.10 -9.50
CA PRO A 47 -32.62 -45.10 -10.56
C PRO A 47 -31.18 -45.27 -11.08
N ALA A 48 -30.91 -46.39 -11.76
CA ALA A 48 -29.57 -46.72 -12.28
C ALA A 48 -29.01 -45.68 -13.27
N GLY A 49 -29.88 -44.88 -13.91
CA GLY A 49 -29.49 -43.80 -14.82
C GLY A 49 -29.20 -42.47 -14.12
N GLY A 50 -29.31 -42.40 -12.79
CA GLY A 50 -29.19 -41.18 -12.01
C GLY A 50 -30.54 -40.45 -11.82
N LEU A 51 -30.62 -39.64 -10.76
CA LEU A 51 -31.78 -38.80 -10.44
C LEU A 51 -31.35 -37.34 -10.47
N ALA A 52 -32.00 -36.52 -11.30
CA ALA A 52 -31.71 -35.10 -11.37
C ALA A 52 -32.00 -34.41 -10.04
N THR A 53 -31.18 -33.43 -9.70
CA THR A 53 -31.34 -32.59 -8.49
C THR A 53 -31.66 -31.15 -8.87
N SER A 54 -32.05 -30.33 -7.89
CA SER A 54 -32.14 -28.87 -8.01
C SER A 54 -30.79 -28.16 -7.93
N LEU A 55 -29.72 -28.87 -7.55
CA LEU A 55 -28.43 -28.28 -7.25
C LEU A 55 -27.56 -28.15 -8.50
N THR A 56 -26.72 -27.13 -8.48
CA THR A 56 -25.67 -26.85 -9.47
C THR A 56 -24.35 -26.74 -8.72
N ALA A 57 -23.31 -27.36 -9.25
CA ALA A 57 -21.96 -27.17 -8.78
C ALA A 57 -21.35 -25.94 -9.45
N THR A 58 -20.55 -25.23 -8.67
CA THR A 58 -19.82 -24.04 -9.10
C THR A 58 -18.92 -24.33 -10.31
N HIS A 59 -18.28 -25.51 -10.34
CA HIS A 59 -17.67 -26.07 -11.52
C HIS A 59 -18.47 -27.29 -12.01
N GLY A 60 -18.49 -27.52 -13.32
CA GLY A 60 -19.19 -28.68 -13.90
C GLY A 60 -20.73 -28.63 -13.93
N GLY A 61 -21.38 -27.64 -13.29
CA GLY A 61 -22.80 -27.32 -13.51
C GLY A 61 -23.79 -28.31 -12.87
N ALA A 62 -24.86 -28.69 -13.59
CA ALA A 62 -26.01 -29.37 -12.99
C ALA A 62 -25.67 -30.74 -12.35
N ILE A 63 -26.18 -30.98 -11.14
CA ILE A 63 -25.85 -32.17 -10.35
C ILE A 63 -26.91 -33.28 -10.51
N THR A 64 -26.43 -34.50 -10.74
CA THR A 64 -27.24 -35.73 -10.79
C THR A 64 -26.81 -36.70 -9.68
N LEU A 65 -27.78 -37.22 -8.93
CA LEU A 65 -27.56 -38.17 -7.85
C LEU A 65 -27.48 -39.61 -8.38
N PHE A 66 -26.45 -40.36 -7.98
CA PHE A 66 -26.22 -41.75 -8.36
C PHE A 66 -26.12 -42.65 -7.12
N ALA A 67 -26.59 -43.89 -7.23
CA ALA A 67 -26.41 -44.90 -6.20
C ALA A 67 -25.13 -45.71 -6.45
N ASP A 68 -24.10 -45.47 -5.63
CA ASP A 68 -22.85 -46.23 -5.69
C ASP A 68 -22.99 -47.59 -5.00
N SER A 69 -23.79 -47.64 -3.94
CA SER A 69 -24.17 -48.86 -3.23
C SER A 69 -25.53 -48.68 -2.54
N ALA A 70 -26.00 -49.73 -1.86
CA ALA A 70 -27.24 -49.66 -1.09
C ALA A 70 -27.18 -48.67 0.08
N THR A 71 -25.99 -48.24 0.50
CA THR A 71 -25.78 -47.36 1.66
C THR A 71 -25.00 -46.09 1.32
N GLN A 72 -24.73 -45.83 0.04
CA GLN A 72 -23.95 -44.67 -0.38
C GLN A 72 -24.42 -44.15 -1.74
N LEU A 73 -24.58 -42.83 -1.82
CA LEU A 73 -24.90 -42.08 -3.01
C LEU A 73 -23.80 -41.03 -3.27
N SER A 74 -23.63 -40.67 -4.54
CA SER A 74 -22.81 -39.55 -5.00
C SER A 74 -23.66 -38.57 -5.82
N GLY A 75 -23.63 -37.29 -5.49
CA GLY A 75 -24.02 -36.23 -6.42
C GLY A 75 -22.85 -35.95 -7.36
N LYS A 76 -23.07 -36.05 -8.66
CA LYS A 76 -22.05 -35.75 -9.68
C LYS A 76 -22.50 -34.64 -10.60
N ASP A 77 -21.59 -33.74 -10.92
CA ASP A 77 -21.82 -32.65 -11.88
C ASP A 77 -21.89 -33.17 -13.34
N ALA A 78 -21.97 -32.26 -14.32
CA ALA A 78 -22.04 -32.64 -15.73
C ALA A 78 -20.69 -33.10 -16.31
N ASP A 79 -19.57 -32.79 -15.65
CA ASP A 79 -18.22 -33.22 -16.03
C ASP A 79 -17.88 -34.61 -15.45
N GLY A 80 -18.66 -35.08 -14.47
CA GLY A 80 -18.57 -36.40 -13.84
C GLY A 80 -17.83 -36.40 -12.50
N ASP A 81 -17.45 -35.23 -11.99
CA ASP A 81 -16.79 -35.05 -10.71
C ASP A 81 -17.80 -35.21 -9.56
N THR A 82 -17.32 -35.68 -8.41
CA THR A 82 -18.19 -35.95 -7.26
C THR A 82 -18.27 -34.71 -6.37
N VAL A 83 -19.42 -34.06 -6.38
CA VAL A 83 -19.69 -32.83 -5.65
C VAL A 83 -20.00 -33.11 -4.19
N PHE A 84 -20.83 -34.11 -3.92
CA PHE A 84 -21.11 -34.54 -2.55
C PHE A 84 -21.41 -36.04 -2.47
N THR A 85 -21.36 -36.59 -1.26
CA THR A 85 -21.82 -37.95 -0.96
C THR A 85 -22.81 -37.96 0.18
N ILE A 86 -23.76 -38.90 0.12
CA ILE A 86 -24.69 -39.22 1.22
C ILE A 86 -24.50 -40.69 1.56
N ALA A 87 -24.16 -41.00 2.81
CA ALA A 87 -23.86 -42.36 3.24
C ALA A 87 -24.55 -42.72 4.56
N ILE A 88 -24.89 -44.00 4.73
CA ILE A 88 -25.22 -44.59 6.03
C ILE A 88 -23.92 -45.09 6.65
N VAL A 89 -23.55 -44.55 7.81
CA VAL A 89 -22.30 -44.87 8.52
C VAL A 89 -22.57 -45.37 9.93
N ASP A 90 -21.76 -46.31 10.43
CA ASP A 90 -21.77 -46.71 11.84
C ASP A 90 -20.84 -45.77 12.63
N VAL A 91 -21.40 -45.01 13.57
CA VAL A 91 -20.64 -44.07 14.42
C VAL A 91 -20.09 -44.74 15.69
N GLY A 92 -20.25 -46.05 15.82
CA GLY A 92 -19.80 -46.86 16.95
C GLY A 92 -20.96 -47.54 17.65
N GLY A 93 -20.74 -48.78 18.10
CA GLY A 93 -21.75 -49.54 18.84
C GLY A 93 -22.93 -50.02 17.99
N GLY A 94 -22.86 -49.94 16.66
CA GLY A 94 -23.96 -50.31 15.76
C GLY A 94 -24.98 -49.19 15.55
N GLU A 95 -24.68 -47.97 15.99
CA GLU A 95 -25.52 -46.80 15.76
C GLU A 95 -25.29 -46.26 14.34
N LEU A 96 -26.20 -46.59 13.43
CA LEU A 96 -26.16 -46.10 12.06
C LEU A 96 -26.66 -44.64 12.01
N GLN A 97 -25.98 -43.77 11.27
CA GLN A 97 -26.32 -42.36 11.04
C GLN A 97 -26.20 -42.02 9.55
N LEU A 98 -26.88 -40.95 9.11
CA LEU A 98 -26.64 -40.37 7.79
C LEU A 98 -25.43 -39.46 7.88
N ARG A 99 -24.56 -39.52 6.88
CA ARG A 99 -23.42 -38.64 6.71
C ARG A 99 -23.46 -38.01 5.33
N THR A 100 -23.37 -36.69 5.29
CA THR A 100 -23.18 -35.91 4.07
C THR A 100 -21.76 -35.38 4.06
N THR A 101 -21.07 -35.50 2.92
CA THR A 101 -19.75 -34.89 2.70
C THR A 101 -19.80 -34.09 1.41
N LEU A 102 -19.50 -32.80 1.47
CA LEU A 102 -19.38 -31.88 0.34
C LEU A 102 -17.90 -31.78 -0.05
N PHE A 103 -17.61 -31.88 -1.34
CA PHE A 103 -16.26 -31.86 -1.93
C PHE A 103 -16.06 -30.69 -2.89
N GLU A 104 -17.14 -30.14 -3.42
CA GLU A 104 -17.15 -29.00 -4.33
C GLU A 104 -18.32 -28.08 -3.97
N ALA A 105 -18.11 -26.78 -4.15
CA ALA A 105 -19.08 -25.73 -3.85
C ALA A 105 -20.35 -25.85 -4.71
N LEU A 106 -21.44 -25.32 -4.18
CA LEU A 106 -22.73 -25.29 -4.86
C LEU A 106 -23.01 -23.86 -5.30
N ASP A 107 -23.33 -23.68 -6.57
CA ASP A 107 -23.82 -22.40 -7.10
C ASP A 107 -25.33 -22.31 -6.80
N ASN A 108 -25.70 -21.39 -5.91
CA ASN A 108 -27.07 -21.12 -5.50
C ASN A 108 -27.78 -20.06 -6.40
N GLY A 109 -27.03 -19.41 -7.30
CA GLY A 109 -27.48 -18.38 -8.23
C GLY A 109 -27.77 -16.99 -7.63
N ASN A 110 -27.37 -16.72 -6.39
CA ASN A 110 -27.54 -15.47 -5.68
C ASN A 110 -26.26 -14.98 -4.98
N ASP A 111 -25.45 -14.25 -5.73
CA ASP A 111 -24.17 -13.67 -5.28
C ASP A 111 -24.30 -12.46 -4.31
N THR A 112 -25.39 -12.38 -3.52
CA THR A 112 -25.71 -11.19 -2.70
C THR A 112 -26.00 -11.43 -1.23
N LEU A 113 -26.26 -12.67 -0.81
CA LEU A 113 -26.28 -13.00 0.61
C LEU A 113 -25.29 -14.16 0.82
N PHE A 114 -24.66 -14.13 1.98
CA PHE A 114 -23.48 -14.95 2.28
C PHE A 114 -23.83 -16.18 3.16
N ASP A 115 -25.13 -16.50 3.32
CA ASP A 115 -25.63 -17.49 4.30
C ASP A 115 -26.93 -18.22 3.91
N GLU A 116 -27.31 -18.26 2.62
CA GLU A 116 -28.46 -19.07 2.22
C GLU A 116 -28.16 -20.55 2.26
N ALA A 117 -29.00 -21.29 2.97
CA ALA A 117 -29.03 -22.74 2.81
C ALA A 117 -29.74 -23.11 1.50
N VAL A 118 -29.10 -23.94 0.68
CA VAL A 118 -29.71 -24.58 -0.48
C VAL A 118 -30.10 -26.03 -0.16
N ASP A 119 -31.36 -26.38 -0.42
CA ASP A 119 -31.88 -27.73 -0.20
C ASP A 119 -31.64 -28.64 -1.42
N LEU A 120 -31.29 -29.90 -1.16
CA LEU A 120 -31.29 -30.95 -2.19
C LEU A 120 -32.74 -31.34 -2.52
N LEU A 121 -33.29 -30.76 -3.57
CA LEU A 121 -34.61 -31.13 -4.10
C LEU A 121 -34.47 -32.04 -5.32
N LEU A 122 -35.49 -32.86 -5.57
CA LEU A 122 -35.51 -33.89 -6.60
C LEU A 122 -36.71 -33.68 -7.52
N PRO A 123 -36.57 -32.92 -8.63
CA PRO A 123 -37.70 -32.47 -9.45
C PRO A 123 -38.58 -33.58 -10.05
N THR A 124 -38.05 -34.80 -10.16
CA THR A 124 -38.77 -35.94 -10.75
C THR A 124 -38.55 -37.25 -9.97
N GLY A 125 -38.66 -37.22 -8.65
CA GLY A 125 -38.57 -38.43 -7.83
C GLY A 125 -38.51 -38.12 -6.34
N ALA A 126 -38.19 -39.15 -5.55
CA ALA A 126 -37.96 -39.02 -4.13
C ALA A 126 -36.78 -39.91 -3.71
N LEU A 127 -36.01 -39.45 -2.73
CA LEU A 127 -34.99 -40.21 -2.03
C LEU A 127 -35.57 -40.63 -0.68
N GLU A 128 -35.48 -41.93 -0.37
CA GLU A 128 -36.02 -42.48 0.87
C GLU A 128 -34.99 -43.34 1.60
N LEU A 129 -35.07 -43.31 2.93
CA LEU A 129 -34.41 -44.26 3.81
C LEU A 129 -35.31 -45.48 4.00
N GLN A 130 -34.92 -46.63 3.48
CA GLN A 130 -35.65 -47.88 3.65
C GLN A 130 -35.06 -48.71 4.78
N TYR A 131 -35.94 -49.15 5.69
CA TYR A 131 -35.63 -50.21 6.64
C TYR A 131 -36.36 -51.49 6.23
N GLN A 132 -35.60 -52.56 6.00
CA GLN A 132 -36.11 -53.88 5.67
C GLN A 132 -35.69 -54.89 6.74
N VAL A 133 -36.64 -55.73 7.16
CA VAL A 133 -36.40 -56.81 8.10
C VAL A 133 -36.82 -58.12 7.45
N THR A 134 -35.87 -59.05 7.39
CA THR A 134 -36.17 -60.46 7.08
C THR A 134 -36.24 -61.23 8.39
N ARG A 135 -37.39 -61.83 8.68
CA ARG A 135 -37.56 -62.76 9.80
C ARG A 135 -37.65 -64.17 9.25
N SER A 136 -36.86 -65.09 9.81
CA SER A 136 -37.02 -66.52 9.58
C SER A 136 -37.51 -67.24 10.84
N ASP A 137 -38.24 -68.34 10.69
CA ASP A 137 -38.47 -69.29 11.77
C ASP A 137 -37.35 -70.36 11.86
N ALA A 138 -37.54 -71.39 12.69
CA ALA A 138 -36.56 -72.46 12.86
C ALA A 138 -36.54 -73.49 11.70
N GLU A 139 -37.59 -73.53 10.87
CA GLU A 139 -37.71 -74.43 9.72
C GLU A 139 -37.26 -73.76 8.41
N GLY A 140 -37.03 -72.44 8.45
CA GLY A 140 -36.46 -71.63 7.38
C GLY A 140 -37.49 -70.82 6.60
N ASP A 141 -38.76 -70.77 7.04
CA ASP A 141 -39.77 -69.92 6.40
C ASP A 141 -39.46 -68.45 6.68
N THR A 142 -39.48 -67.62 5.63
CA THR A 142 -39.13 -66.20 5.73
C THR A 142 -40.31 -65.28 5.47
N VAL A 143 -40.43 -64.24 6.29
CA VAL A 143 -41.24 -63.06 5.98
C VAL A 143 -40.33 -61.83 5.86
N VAL A 144 -40.55 -61.04 4.82
CA VAL A 144 -39.86 -59.78 4.60
C VAL A 144 -40.88 -58.65 4.77
N ALA A 145 -40.53 -57.66 5.57
CA ALA A 145 -41.29 -56.43 5.71
C ALA A 145 -40.34 -55.24 5.56
N SER A 146 -40.81 -54.17 4.94
CA SER A 146 -40.05 -52.93 4.80
C SER A 146 -40.96 -51.71 4.97
N ASP A 147 -40.36 -50.61 5.40
CA ASP A 147 -40.98 -49.29 5.46
C ASP A 147 -39.96 -48.22 5.04
N THR A 148 -40.44 -47.03 4.69
CA THR A 148 -39.60 -45.93 4.21
C THR A 148 -39.83 -44.63 4.98
N ILE A 149 -38.78 -43.81 5.05
CA ILE A 149 -38.84 -42.42 5.50
C ILE A 149 -38.36 -41.55 4.35
N LEU A 150 -39.17 -40.56 3.97
CA LEU A 150 -38.79 -39.56 2.96
C LEU A 150 -37.59 -38.75 3.45
N LEU A 151 -36.56 -38.66 2.62
CA LEU A 151 -35.39 -37.82 2.85
C LEU A 151 -35.38 -36.59 1.95
N ALA A 152 -35.79 -36.73 0.68
CA ALA A 152 -35.93 -35.60 -0.23
C ALA A 152 -36.97 -35.90 -1.33
N ASP A 153 -37.70 -34.88 -1.78
CA ASP A 153 -38.56 -34.88 -2.98
C ASP A 153 -38.47 -33.51 -3.69
N ASP A 154 -39.45 -33.15 -4.50
CA ASP A 154 -39.50 -31.88 -5.22
C ASP A 154 -39.79 -30.67 -4.32
N GLU A 155 -40.21 -30.88 -3.08
CA GLU A 155 -40.74 -29.83 -2.20
C GLU A 155 -40.12 -29.84 -0.79
N ASN A 156 -39.53 -30.96 -0.36
CA ASN A 156 -38.99 -31.18 0.97
C ASN A 156 -37.61 -31.83 0.87
N SER A 157 -36.69 -31.42 1.74
CA SER A 157 -35.41 -32.11 1.92
C SER A 157 -34.99 -32.11 3.38
N VAL A 158 -34.32 -33.17 3.82
CA VAL A 158 -33.57 -33.21 5.08
C VAL A 158 -32.10 -32.85 4.89
N PHE A 159 -31.69 -32.56 3.65
CA PHE A 159 -30.34 -32.16 3.28
C PHE A 159 -30.35 -30.71 2.81
N GLY A 160 -29.81 -29.84 3.65
CA GLY A 160 -29.47 -28.45 3.30
C GLY A 160 -27.95 -28.27 3.33
N PHE A 161 -27.46 -27.42 2.44
CA PHE A 161 -26.06 -27.01 2.36
C PHE A 161 -26.03 -25.51 2.59
N ASP A 162 -25.39 -25.08 3.67
CA ASP A 162 -25.16 -23.65 3.91
C ASP A 162 -24.13 -23.15 2.89
N ASP A 163 -24.46 -22.05 2.23
CA ASP A 163 -23.51 -21.25 1.47
C ASP A 163 -22.76 -20.32 2.42
N ASP A 164 -21.46 -20.11 2.22
CA ASP A 164 -20.65 -19.26 3.09
C ASP A 164 -19.77 -18.30 2.29
N GLY A 165 -20.22 -17.06 2.20
CA GLY A 165 -19.51 -16.05 1.44
C GLY A 165 -18.17 -15.59 2.04
N PRO A 166 -17.41 -14.78 1.30
CA PRO A 166 -16.06 -14.42 1.69
C PRO A 166 -16.06 -13.53 2.92
N LEU A 167 -15.06 -13.75 3.78
CA LEU A 167 -14.84 -12.94 4.96
C LEU A 167 -14.18 -11.61 4.58
N PRO A 168 -14.59 -10.49 5.22
CA PRO A 168 -13.95 -9.21 5.00
C PRO A 168 -12.49 -9.28 5.44
N LEU A 169 -11.59 -8.69 4.63
CA LEU A 169 -10.18 -8.55 5.00
C LEU A 169 -9.94 -7.28 5.82
N SER A 170 -8.87 -7.27 6.60
CA SER A 170 -8.32 -6.08 7.25
C SER A 170 -6.88 -5.81 6.79
N PRO A 171 -6.68 -5.14 5.64
CA PRO A 171 -5.35 -4.87 5.10
C PRO A 171 -4.47 -4.10 6.08
N VAL A 172 -3.23 -4.55 6.24
CA VAL A 172 -2.21 -3.83 6.99
C VAL A 172 -1.69 -2.70 6.12
N ALA A 173 -1.76 -1.46 6.60
CA ALA A 173 -1.21 -0.31 5.87
C ALA A 173 0.31 -0.45 5.70
N GLY A 174 0.79 -0.15 4.50
CA GLY A 174 2.19 -0.22 4.13
C GLY A 174 2.84 1.15 4.09
N SER A 175 4.15 1.20 4.33
CA SER A 175 4.98 2.40 4.18
C SER A 175 6.19 2.04 3.31
N ILE A 176 6.46 2.83 2.27
CA ILE A 176 7.55 2.61 1.31
C ILE A 176 8.14 3.95 0.89
N VAL A 177 9.44 3.98 0.63
CA VAL A 177 10.14 5.16 0.13
C VAL A 177 9.68 5.51 -1.30
N ASN A 178 9.41 6.79 -1.54
CA ASN A 178 8.97 7.38 -2.80
C ASN A 178 10.14 7.54 -3.80
N ALA A 179 10.82 6.44 -4.12
CA ALA A 179 11.98 6.43 -5.00
C ALA A 179 11.95 5.27 -6.00
N ALA A 180 12.58 5.45 -7.16
CA ALA A 180 12.68 4.40 -8.16
C ALA A 180 13.54 3.22 -7.67
N GLY A 181 13.03 2.00 -7.80
CA GLY A 181 13.74 0.77 -7.40
C GLY A 181 13.31 0.21 -6.04
N GLU A 182 12.49 0.94 -5.30
CA GLU A 182 11.95 0.49 -4.01
C GLU A 182 10.82 -0.54 -4.20
N SER A 183 10.75 -1.55 -3.34
CA SER A 183 9.69 -2.56 -3.35
C SER A 183 9.47 -3.14 -1.97
N GLU A 184 8.22 -3.18 -1.54
CA GLU A 184 7.82 -3.68 -0.22
C GLU A 184 6.56 -4.55 -0.32
N THR A 185 6.42 -5.49 0.62
CA THR A 185 5.31 -6.45 0.68
C THR A 185 4.65 -6.39 2.06
N PHE A 186 3.32 -6.32 2.09
CA PHE A 186 2.52 -6.18 3.30
C PHE A 186 1.35 -7.17 3.29
N ALA A 187 0.81 -7.46 4.47
CA ALA A 187 -0.32 -8.37 4.60
C ALA A 187 -1.64 -7.71 4.17
N LEU A 188 -2.46 -8.43 3.40
CA LEU A 188 -3.82 -8.03 3.04
C LEU A 188 -4.82 -8.29 4.16
N ASP A 189 -4.42 -9.00 5.21
CA ASP A 189 -5.28 -9.31 6.34
C ASP A 189 -4.50 -9.36 7.66
N ASP A 190 -5.20 -9.26 8.79
CA ASP A 190 -4.60 -9.22 10.13
C ASP A 190 -4.18 -10.60 10.67
N GLY A 191 -4.29 -11.63 9.83
CA GLY A 191 -4.05 -13.03 10.17
C GLY A 191 -5.27 -13.74 10.75
N THR A 192 -6.46 -13.14 10.66
CA THR A 192 -7.73 -13.78 11.01
C THR A 192 -8.68 -13.87 9.82
N PRO A 193 -9.03 -15.10 9.37
CA PRO A 193 -8.67 -16.41 9.88
C PRO A 193 -7.18 -16.77 9.68
N ALA A 194 -6.70 -17.77 10.43
CA ALA A 194 -5.28 -18.16 10.45
C ALA A 194 -4.69 -18.60 9.09
N SER A 195 -5.55 -18.87 8.11
CA SER A 195 -5.18 -19.19 6.74
C SER A 195 -5.89 -18.22 5.81
N PHE A 196 -5.14 -17.49 4.98
CA PHE A 196 -5.72 -16.55 4.02
C PHE A 196 -6.72 -17.21 3.06
N ALA A 197 -6.49 -18.49 2.72
CA ALA A 197 -7.43 -19.25 1.89
C ALA A 197 -8.84 -19.36 2.50
N ALA A 198 -8.96 -19.26 3.83
CA ALA A 198 -10.25 -19.31 4.50
C ALA A 198 -11.01 -17.98 4.47
N ASN A 199 -10.39 -16.88 4.01
CA ASN A 199 -11.10 -15.64 3.74
C ASN A 199 -12.01 -15.74 2.52
N PHE A 200 -11.78 -16.71 1.65
CA PHE A 200 -12.68 -16.97 0.54
C PHE A 200 -13.98 -17.65 1.01
N GLY A 201 -13.99 -18.34 2.15
CA GLY A 201 -15.13 -19.19 2.51
C GLY A 201 -14.79 -20.68 2.35
N SER A 202 -15.77 -21.54 2.58
CA SER A 202 -15.64 -22.99 2.45
C SER A 202 -15.92 -23.46 1.02
N ASP A 203 -16.54 -22.62 0.19
CA ASP A 203 -16.80 -22.80 -1.22
C ASP A 203 -15.50 -22.75 -2.09
N GLY A 204 -14.47 -22.08 -1.58
CA GLY A 204 -13.12 -22.08 -2.11
C GLY A 204 -12.74 -20.78 -2.81
N LYS A 205 -11.56 -20.77 -3.44
CA LYS A 205 -10.96 -19.53 -3.94
C LYS A 205 -11.53 -19.13 -5.31
N GLY A 206 -12.06 -17.92 -5.40
CA GLY A 206 -12.33 -17.23 -6.67
C GLY A 206 -11.22 -16.25 -7.06
N SER A 207 -11.51 -14.95 -6.91
CA SER A 207 -10.66 -13.85 -7.38
C SER A 207 -10.35 -12.81 -6.30
N LEU A 208 -9.26 -12.09 -6.50
CA LEU A 208 -8.83 -10.99 -5.63
C LEU A 208 -8.35 -9.86 -6.52
N VAL A 209 -9.05 -8.73 -6.52
CA VAL A 209 -8.89 -7.69 -7.54
C VAL A 209 -8.94 -6.28 -6.97
N PHE A 210 -8.22 -5.35 -7.59
CA PHE A 210 -8.39 -3.92 -7.35
C PHE A 210 -9.67 -3.42 -8.03
N THR A 211 -10.47 -2.60 -7.36
CA THR A 211 -11.73 -2.07 -7.90
C THR A 211 -11.78 -0.55 -7.98
N GLY A 212 -10.86 0.14 -7.29
CA GLY A 212 -10.84 1.60 -7.28
C GLY A 212 -9.93 2.17 -6.21
N MET A 213 -10.25 3.38 -5.73
CA MET A 213 -9.50 4.09 -4.69
C MET A 213 -10.42 4.95 -3.83
N ASN A 214 -9.99 5.30 -2.62
CA ASN A 214 -10.65 6.25 -1.74
C ASN A 214 -12.17 5.98 -1.62
N ASN A 215 -12.57 4.72 -1.46
CA ASN A 215 -13.97 4.25 -1.40
C ASN A 215 -14.82 4.51 -2.67
N GLN A 216 -14.18 4.77 -3.82
CA GLN A 216 -14.83 4.91 -5.12
C GLN A 216 -14.42 3.81 -6.08
N ILE A 217 -15.39 3.13 -6.70
CA ILE A 217 -15.12 2.22 -7.83
C ILE A 217 -14.68 3.09 -9.02
N LEU A 218 -13.56 2.70 -9.66
CA LEU A 218 -12.96 3.47 -10.76
C LEU A 218 -12.82 2.60 -12.01
N ALA A 219 -12.77 3.27 -13.16
CA ALA A 219 -12.45 2.65 -14.44
C ALA A 219 -10.99 2.90 -14.81
N ASN A 220 -10.44 2.04 -15.67
CA ASN A 220 -9.08 2.21 -16.20
C ASN A 220 -8.93 3.59 -16.88
N GLY A 221 -7.80 4.25 -16.62
CA GLY A 221 -7.51 5.63 -17.04
C GLY A 221 -7.89 6.70 -16.01
N ALA A 222 -8.41 6.32 -14.83
CA ALA A 222 -8.65 7.27 -13.74
C ALA A 222 -7.34 7.90 -13.24
N ALA A 223 -7.38 9.17 -12.84
CA ALA A 223 -6.22 9.85 -12.25
C ALA A 223 -5.89 9.26 -10.86
N LEU A 224 -4.60 9.13 -10.57
CA LEU A 224 -4.14 8.85 -9.21
C LEU A 224 -4.38 10.09 -8.34
N LYS A 225 -4.87 9.86 -7.12
CA LYS A 225 -5.12 10.91 -6.14
C LYS A 225 -4.67 10.45 -4.76
N ASP A 226 -4.19 11.39 -3.97
CA ASP A 226 -3.96 11.17 -2.54
C ASP A 226 -5.30 10.99 -1.79
N THR A 227 -5.23 10.68 -0.50
CA THR A 227 -6.41 10.54 0.37
C THR A 227 -7.19 11.86 0.55
N ALA A 228 -6.55 13.01 0.33
CA ALA A 228 -7.19 14.33 0.33
C ALA A 228 -7.94 14.66 -0.99
N GLY A 229 -7.70 13.87 -2.04
CA GLY A 229 -8.34 13.99 -3.35
C GLY A 229 -7.58 14.86 -4.36
N ASN A 230 -6.35 15.27 -4.05
CA ASN A 230 -5.46 16.00 -4.95
C ASN A 230 -4.93 15.05 -6.02
N ALA A 231 -4.89 15.51 -7.27
CA ALA A 231 -4.32 14.72 -8.36
C ALA A 231 -2.80 14.73 -8.25
N LEU A 232 -2.20 13.55 -8.41
CA LEU A 232 -0.75 13.37 -8.29
C LEU A 232 -0.08 13.30 -9.67
N THR A 233 1.14 13.78 -9.72
CA THR A 233 1.99 13.82 -10.92
C THR A 233 3.29 13.08 -10.68
N SER A 234 3.98 12.70 -11.75
CA SER A 234 5.38 12.29 -11.72
C SER A 234 6.10 13.01 -12.85
N ASN A 235 7.17 13.73 -12.54
CA ASN A 235 7.83 14.64 -13.48
C ASN A 235 6.84 15.61 -14.14
N ASN A 236 5.93 16.16 -13.33
CA ASN A 236 4.89 17.10 -13.75
C ASN A 236 3.89 16.54 -14.79
N VAL A 237 3.84 15.21 -14.95
CA VAL A 237 2.87 14.51 -15.81
C VAL A 237 1.86 13.79 -14.92
N ALA A 238 0.57 14.03 -15.17
CA ALA A 238 -0.51 13.40 -14.43
C ALA A 238 -0.43 11.87 -14.45
N ILE A 239 -0.52 11.25 -13.27
CA ILE A 239 -0.50 9.81 -13.12
C ILE A 239 -1.91 9.25 -13.34
N THR A 240 -2.01 8.20 -14.15
CA THR A 240 -3.26 7.46 -14.39
C THR A 240 -3.11 5.99 -14.01
N LEU A 241 -4.23 5.38 -13.61
CA LEU A 241 -4.30 4.01 -13.11
C LEU A 241 -4.95 3.07 -14.11
N SER A 242 -4.41 1.87 -14.22
CA SER A 242 -4.97 0.78 -15.04
C SER A 242 -4.81 -0.56 -14.33
N GLY A 243 -5.67 -1.52 -14.66
CA GLY A 243 -5.69 -2.85 -14.03
C GLY A 243 -6.82 -3.07 -13.02
N PHE A 244 -7.80 -2.15 -12.94
CA PHE A 244 -9.02 -2.41 -12.17
C PHE A 244 -9.77 -3.63 -12.74
N GLY A 245 -10.29 -4.47 -11.86
CA GLY A 245 -10.83 -5.80 -12.16
C GLY A 245 -9.78 -6.90 -12.28
N THR A 246 -8.52 -6.61 -11.92
CA THR A 246 -7.43 -7.60 -11.91
C THR A 246 -6.63 -7.53 -10.61
N HIS A 247 -5.79 -8.53 -10.37
CA HIS A 247 -4.92 -8.59 -9.19
C HIS A 247 -3.72 -7.61 -9.27
N MET A 248 -3.51 -6.91 -10.39
CA MET A 248 -2.38 -6.01 -10.60
C MET A 248 -2.86 -4.63 -11.05
N LEU A 249 -2.47 -3.60 -10.29
CA LEU A 249 -2.68 -2.20 -10.63
C LEU A 249 -1.37 -1.61 -11.15
N THR A 250 -1.44 -0.80 -12.21
CA THR A 250 -0.30 -0.07 -12.76
C THR A 250 -0.62 1.41 -12.80
N ALA A 251 0.23 2.20 -12.16
CA ALA A 251 0.24 3.65 -12.23
C ALA A 251 1.23 4.12 -13.29
N SER A 252 0.82 5.05 -14.15
CA SER A 252 1.67 5.54 -15.24
C SER A 252 1.51 7.03 -15.50
N ALA A 253 2.62 7.71 -15.69
CA ALA A 253 2.73 9.09 -16.12
C ALA A 253 3.14 9.11 -17.60
N GLY A 254 2.16 9.29 -18.49
CA GLY A 254 2.39 9.14 -19.93
C GLY A 254 2.84 7.72 -20.29
N ALA A 255 4.05 7.57 -20.84
CA ALA A 255 4.62 6.27 -21.20
C ALA A 255 5.46 5.63 -20.09
N THR A 256 5.68 6.34 -18.98
CA THR A 256 6.51 5.89 -17.87
C THR A 256 5.64 5.23 -16.82
N THR A 257 5.96 3.99 -16.44
CA THR A 257 5.38 3.35 -15.27
C THR A 257 5.95 3.99 -14.01
N VAL A 258 5.09 4.39 -13.08
CA VAL A 258 5.47 5.05 -11.83
C VAL A 258 5.53 4.03 -10.70
N PHE A 259 4.48 3.23 -10.53
CA PHE A 259 4.49 2.08 -9.64
C PHE A 259 3.57 0.97 -10.14
N THR A 260 3.76 -0.23 -9.60
CA THR A 260 2.78 -1.31 -9.68
C THR A 260 2.39 -1.78 -8.29
N MET A 261 1.13 -2.16 -8.12
CA MET A 261 0.68 -2.91 -6.95
C MET A 261 0.12 -4.25 -7.39
N THR A 262 0.43 -5.31 -6.64
CA THR A 262 -0.02 -6.68 -6.94
C THR A 262 -0.58 -7.31 -5.67
N MET A 263 -1.78 -7.89 -5.75
CA MET A 263 -2.33 -8.74 -4.69
C MET A 263 -2.04 -10.21 -4.99
N ASP A 264 -1.50 -10.95 -4.03
CA ASP A 264 -1.32 -12.39 -4.10
C ASP A 264 -2.36 -13.10 -3.24
N SER A 265 -3.28 -13.78 -3.93
CA SER A 265 -4.36 -14.55 -3.31
C SER A 265 -3.91 -15.90 -2.75
N THR A 266 -2.61 -16.18 -2.74
CA THR A 266 -2.01 -17.40 -2.15
C THR A 266 -1.34 -17.07 -0.83
N SER A 267 -0.49 -16.04 -0.80
CA SER A 267 0.16 -15.61 0.44
C SER A 267 -0.72 -14.70 1.30
N GLY A 268 -1.73 -14.04 0.71
CA GLY A 268 -2.52 -13.04 1.42
C GLY A 268 -1.77 -11.73 1.61
N GLU A 269 -0.93 -11.38 0.64
CA GLU A 269 -0.09 -10.20 0.69
C GLU A 269 -0.34 -9.30 -0.53
N TYR A 270 -0.03 -8.02 -0.38
CA TYR A 270 0.12 -7.12 -1.52
C TYR A 270 1.53 -6.57 -1.57
N THR A 271 2.03 -6.38 -2.78
CA THR A 271 3.36 -5.82 -3.04
C THR A 271 3.20 -4.52 -3.81
N ILE A 272 3.89 -3.47 -3.38
CA ILE A 272 4.07 -2.24 -4.14
C ILE A 272 5.53 -2.15 -4.60
N ALA A 273 5.72 -1.82 -5.87
CA ALA A 273 7.04 -1.62 -6.47
C ALA A 273 7.07 -0.27 -7.21
N MET A 274 8.02 0.58 -6.84
CA MET A 274 8.23 1.91 -7.36
C MET A 274 9.24 1.89 -8.52
N PHE A 275 8.89 2.55 -9.62
CA PHE A 275 9.70 2.68 -10.84
C PHE A 275 10.05 4.13 -11.15
N ALA A 276 9.28 5.08 -10.63
CA ALA A 276 9.56 6.51 -10.65
C ALA A 276 8.99 7.13 -9.37
N ARG A 277 9.56 8.27 -8.98
CA ARG A 277 9.06 9.09 -7.87
C ARG A 277 7.72 9.75 -8.25
N ILE A 278 6.81 9.84 -7.28
CA ILE A 278 5.62 10.70 -7.34
C ILE A 278 6.01 12.09 -6.83
N ASP A 279 5.55 13.14 -7.50
CA ASP A 279 5.84 14.51 -7.08
C ASP A 279 5.12 14.78 -5.76
N ASP A 280 5.88 15.00 -4.68
CA ASP A 280 5.42 15.26 -3.29
C ASP A 280 5.61 16.73 -2.88
N GLY A 281 5.84 17.60 -3.87
CA GLY A 281 6.17 19.00 -3.67
C GLY A 281 7.66 19.28 -3.45
N SER A 282 8.51 18.25 -3.30
CA SER A 282 9.96 18.43 -3.27
C SER A 282 10.59 18.45 -4.65
N PHE A 283 11.67 19.19 -4.83
CA PHE A 283 12.45 19.25 -6.07
C PHE A 283 13.84 19.80 -5.83
N ASP A 284 14.74 19.49 -6.76
CA ASP A 284 16.12 19.90 -6.68
C ASP A 284 16.39 20.97 -7.74
N PHE A 285 17.36 21.83 -7.45
CA PHE A 285 17.97 22.66 -8.49
C PHE A 285 19.18 21.91 -9.04
N ASP A 286 19.45 22.05 -10.34
CA ASP A 286 20.71 21.57 -10.94
C ASP A 286 21.88 21.97 -10.02
N ASN A 287 22.80 21.04 -9.75
CA ASN A 287 23.97 21.20 -8.86
C ASN A 287 25.02 22.18 -9.41
N PHE A 288 24.57 23.29 -9.98
CA PHE A 288 25.33 24.38 -10.55
C PHE A 288 26.26 23.96 -11.70
N ALA A 289 26.14 22.72 -12.18
CA ALA A 289 26.97 22.12 -13.20
C ALA A 289 26.60 22.59 -14.60
N THR A 290 25.31 22.84 -14.84
CA THR A 290 24.87 23.45 -16.09
C THR A 290 24.77 24.99 -15.96
N ALA A 291 24.89 25.52 -14.75
CA ALA A 291 25.12 26.94 -14.47
C ALA A 291 26.50 27.41 -14.97
N LYS A 292 26.56 28.66 -15.46
CA LYS A 292 27.82 29.21 -15.98
C LYS A 292 28.84 29.38 -14.85
N ALA A 293 30.01 28.79 -14.99
CA ALA A 293 31.12 29.01 -14.05
C ALA A 293 31.70 30.43 -14.13
N GLY A 294 32.16 30.94 -12.99
CA GLY A 294 32.77 32.24 -12.83
C GLY A 294 32.10 33.09 -11.74
N LYS A 295 32.43 34.38 -11.75
CA LYS A 295 31.97 35.37 -10.77
C LYS A 295 30.90 36.27 -11.35
N PHE A 296 29.78 36.39 -10.66
CA PHE A 296 28.60 37.12 -11.09
C PHE A 296 28.01 37.94 -9.95
N SER A 297 27.34 39.04 -10.28
CA SER A 297 26.53 39.79 -9.31
C SER A 297 25.23 39.04 -8.98
N TRP A 298 24.76 38.20 -9.90
CA TRP A 298 23.67 37.25 -9.70
C TRP A 298 23.82 36.02 -10.60
N LEU A 299 23.27 34.89 -10.18
CA LEU A 299 23.18 33.64 -10.91
C LEU A 299 21.76 33.09 -10.77
N GLY A 300 21.11 32.68 -11.85
CA GLY A 300 19.82 31.98 -11.84
C GLY A 300 20.00 30.53 -12.24
N VAL A 301 19.30 29.62 -11.56
CA VAL A 301 19.28 28.17 -11.81
C VAL A 301 17.83 27.70 -11.88
N GLY A 302 17.50 26.86 -12.85
CA GLY A 302 16.15 26.29 -12.96
C GLY A 302 16.00 25.02 -12.13
N GLY A 303 14.79 24.75 -11.64
CA GLY A 303 14.45 23.47 -11.01
C GLY A 303 14.42 22.34 -12.02
N ASP A 304 14.94 21.17 -11.63
CA ASP A 304 15.07 20.01 -12.53
C ASP A 304 13.69 19.40 -12.85
N GLU A 305 12.81 19.29 -11.85
CA GLU A 305 11.44 18.77 -12.00
C GLU A 305 10.39 19.86 -12.26
N PHE A 306 10.64 21.10 -11.81
CA PHE A 306 9.72 22.23 -11.90
C PHE A 306 10.35 23.37 -12.72
N PRO A 307 10.23 23.36 -14.06
CA PRO A 307 10.93 24.32 -14.93
C PRO A 307 10.43 25.77 -14.80
N GLU A 308 9.31 26.00 -14.11
CA GLU A 308 8.83 27.32 -13.73
C GLU A 308 9.43 27.85 -12.42
N LYS A 309 9.98 26.95 -11.57
CA LYS A 309 10.60 27.29 -10.29
C LYS A 309 12.08 27.49 -10.50
N ASP A 310 12.57 28.67 -10.17
CA ASP A 310 13.97 29.05 -10.30
C ASP A 310 14.57 29.40 -8.92
N LEU A 311 15.88 29.29 -8.85
CA LEU A 311 16.72 29.76 -7.76
C LEU A 311 17.55 30.95 -8.26
N LEU A 312 17.38 32.10 -7.62
CA LEU A 312 18.21 33.27 -7.87
C LEU A 312 19.22 33.43 -6.74
N VAL A 313 20.50 33.30 -7.07
CA VAL A 313 21.61 33.41 -6.14
C VAL A 313 22.30 34.77 -6.27
N THR A 314 22.48 35.47 -5.15
CA THR A 314 23.25 36.72 -5.09
C THR A 314 24.25 36.71 -3.94
N GLY A 315 25.24 37.60 -3.99
CA GLY A 315 26.15 37.79 -2.85
C GLY A 315 25.46 38.52 -1.68
N GLY A 316 25.99 38.34 -0.48
CA GLY A 316 25.42 38.89 0.76
C GLY A 316 25.26 40.42 0.84
N ILE A 317 25.90 41.19 -0.03
CA ILE A 317 25.57 42.60 -0.24
C ILE A 317 25.36 42.82 -1.75
N PRO A 318 24.12 43.02 -2.24
CA PRO A 318 23.88 43.09 -3.67
C PRO A 318 24.60 44.30 -4.25
N ASN A 319 25.15 44.15 -5.47
CA ASN A 319 26.09 45.08 -6.14
C ASN A 319 27.48 45.24 -5.53
N VAL A 320 27.76 44.68 -4.35
CA VAL A 320 29.08 44.80 -3.71
C VAL A 320 29.79 43.46 -3.74
N THR A 321 29.11 42.41 -3.29
CA THR A 321 29.63 41.05 -3.29
C THR A 321 29.08 40.28 -4.48
N THR A 322 29.83 39.30 -4.94
CA THR A 322 29.47 38.43 -6.07
C THR A 322 29.19 37.02 -5.59
N VAL A 323 28.39 36.28 -6.35
CA VAL A 323 28.34 34.82 -6.30
C VAL A 323 29.42 34.26 -7.23
N ASN A 324 30.13 33.24 -6.78
CA ASN A 324 31.09 32.50 -7.57
C ASN A 324 30.59 31.06 -7.70
N ASN A 325 30.40 30.61 -8.94
CA ASN A 325 30.12 29.22 -9.26
C ASN A 325 31.39 28.62 -9.89
N ASP A 326 31.89 27.51 -9.38
CA ASP A 326 33.06 26.83 -9.94
C ASP A 326 32.74 25.54 -10.74
N SER A 327 31.45 25.33 -11.03
CA SER A 327 30.82 24.22 -11.77
C SER A 327 30.25 23.10 -10.92
N ASP A 328 30.50 23.05 -9.63
CA ASP A 328 29.84 22.09 -8.73
C ASP A 328 29.60 22.67 -7.34
N ASP A 329 30.07 23.88 -7.05
CA ASP A 329 29.71 24.58 -5.83
C ASP A 329 29.53 26.10 -6.03
N LEU A 330 28.93 26.70 -5.00
CA LEU A 330 28.68 28.11 -4.86
C LEU A 330 29.45 28.66 -3.65
N ALA A 331 30.08 29.80 -3.88
CA ALA A 331 30.72 30.59 -2.86
C ALA A 331 30.50 32.09 -3.05
N ALA A 332 30.83 32.88 -2.04
CA ALA A 332 30.81 34.32 -2.12
C ALA A 332 32.16 34.85 -2.60
N ASN A 333 32.14 35.83 -3.51
CA ASN A 333 33.27 36.58 -4.07
C ASN A 333 34.34 35.74 -4.78
N ASN A 334 35.03 34.89 -4.05
CA ASN A 334 36.02 33.94 -4.55
C ASN A 334 35.51 32.52 -4.28
N GLN A 335 36.38 31.57 -3.95
CA GLN A 335 36.03 30.15 -3.82
C GLN A 335 35.44 29.77 -2.45
N TRP A 336 35.27 30.72 -1.53
CA TRP A 336 34.84 30.39 -0.18
C TRP A 336 33.90 31.45 0.38
N ILE A 337 32.91 31.03 1.14
CA ILE A 337 32.15 31.87 2.06
C ILE A 337 33.02 32.04 3.32
N ASN A 338 33.75 33.16 3.38
CA ASN A 338 34.75 33.41 4.41
C ASN A 338 34.15 33.90 5.74
N ALA A 339 34.81 33.52 6.84
CA ALA A 339 34.55 34.07 8.16
C ALA A 339 34.83 35.58 8.21
N ALA A 340 34.23 36.25 9.20
CA ALA A 340 34.49 37.66 9.45
C ALA A 340 35.98 37.91 9.76
N THR A 341 36.49 39.09 9.40
CA THR A 341 37.82 39.57 9.80
C THR A 341 37.71 40.85 10.62
N SER A 342 38.83 41.42 11.05
CA SER A 342 38.85 42.74 11.70
C SER A 342 38.29 43.86 10.81
N ASP A 343 38.34 43.68 9.50
CA ASP A 343 38.11 44.75 8.52
C ASP A 343 36.93 44.46 7.57
N ALA A 344 36.34 43.26 7.64
CA ALA A 344 35.21 42.86 6.82
C ALA A 344 34.27 41.92 7.59
N PRO A 345 32.94 42.03 7.40
CA PRO A 345 31.98 41.08 7.97
C PRO A 345 32.15 39.69 7.37
N ALA A 346 31.52 38.69 7.99
CA ALA A 346 31.44 37.36 7.40
C ALA A 346 30.71 37.43 6.06
N GLU A 347 31.17 36.62 5.11
CA GLU A 347 30.50 36.49 3.83
C GLU A 347 29.29 35.57 3.96
N PHE A 348 28.34 35.77 3.05
CA PHE A 348 27.16 34.94 2.90
C PHE A 348 26.63 35.03 1.48
N LEU A 349 25.81 34.07 1.10
CA LEU A 349 25.01 34.06 -0.12
C LEU A 349 23.54 34.26 0.21
N ARG A 350 22.79 34.82 -0.75
CA ARG A 350 21.33 34.80 -0.75
C ARG A 350 20.83 33.85 -1.81
N LEU A 351 19.84 33.08 -1.44
CA LEU A 351 19.10 32.15 -2.26
C LEU A 351 17.66 32.63 -2.28
N ASP A 352 17.25 33.29 -3.36
CA ASP A 352 15.88 33.78 -3.58
C ASP A 352 15.11 32.74 -4.40
N PHE A 353 13.96 32.30 -3.90
CA PHE A 353 13.06 31.35 -4.56
C PHE A 353 12.08 32.12 -5.44
N VAL A 354 12.24 32.02 -6.76
CA VAL A 354 11.55 32.90 -7.72
C VAL A 354 11.02 32.15 -8.94
N ASP A 355 9.97 32.68 -9.56
CA ASP A 355 9.52 32.28 -10.90
C ASP A 355 10.12 33.30 -11.90
N LEU A 356 11.34 33.03 -12.37
CA LEU A 356 12.10 33.94 -13.24
C LEU A 356 11.90 33.62 -14.73
N GLY A 357 11.46 32.39 -15.04
CA GLY A 357 11.19 31.90 -16.39
C GLY A 357 12.46 31.76 -17.22
N ILE A 358 13.60 31.46 -16.59
CA ILE A 358 14.88 31.33 -17.28
C ILE A 358 15.08 29.89 -17.75
N SER A 359 15.09 29.71 -19.07
CA SER A 359 15.26 28.37 -19.67
C SER A 359 16.70 27.81 -19.64
N ALA A 360 17.68 28.54 -19.08
CA ALA A 360 19.07 28.09 -18.94
C ALA A 360 19.90 29.02 -18.05
N ASN A 361 20.04 28.71 -16.76
CA ASN A 361 21.31 28.83 -16.04
C ASN A 361 22.18 30.09 -16.32
N GLN A 362 21.59 31.28 -16.12
CA GLN A 362 22.19 32.56 -16.50
C GLN A 362 22.90 33.25 -15.33
N GLY A 363 23.99 33.96 -15.62
CA GLY A 363 24.66 34.83 -14.64
C GLY A 363 25.04 36.18 -15.23
N GLY A 364 24.82 37.24 -14.46
CA GLY A 364 25.07 38.63 -14.86
C GLY A 364 26.06 39.34 -13.94
N SER A 365 26.80 40.31 -14.47
CA SER A 365 27.73 41.14 -13.67
C SER A 365 27.09 42.42 -13.12
N ASP A 366 25.81 42.63 -13.38
CA ASP A 366 25.02 43.78 -12.93
C ASP A 366 23.67 43.27 -12.42
N ILE A 367 23.31 43.61 -11.19
CA ILE A 367 22.06 43.17 -10.57
C ILE A 367 20.83 43.70 -11.31
N ASN A 368 20.97 44.82 -12.02
CA ASN A 368 19.87 45.43 -12.75
C ASN A 368 19.53 44.68 -14.06
N THR A 369 20.28 43.62 -14.38
CA THR A 369 19.97 42.75 -15.52
C THR A 369 19.19 41.49 -15.12
N ILE A 370 18.82 41.34 -13.85
CA ILE A 370 17.93 40.27 -13.41
C ILE A 370 16.59 40.46 -14.13
N PRO A 371 16.04 39.41 -14.77
CA PRO A 371 14.69 39.47 -15.32
C PRO A 371 13.64 39.78 -14.26
N THR A 372 12.47 40.21 -14.68
CA THR A 372 11.33 40.31 -13.75
C THR A 372 11.04 38.92 -13.19
N ALA A 373 11.07 38.81 -11.86
CA ALA A 373 10.77 37.59 -11.12
C ALA A 373 9.67 37.88 -10.10
N THR A 374 8.85 36.87 -9.83
CA THR A 374 7.96 36.85 -8.66
C THR A 374 8.52 35.87 -7.65
N HIS A 375 8.52 36.23 -6.37
CA HIS A 375 8.89 35.30 -5.32
C HIS A 375 7.83 34.22 -5.15
N TYR A 376 8.25 33.02 -4.76
CA TYR A 376 7.35 31.99 -4.26
C TYR A 376 7.84 31.48 -2.92
N ASP A 377 6.90 31.10 -2.06
CA ASP A 377 7.25 30.54 -0.76
C ASP A 377 7.75 29.11 -0.95
N ALA A 378 8.98 28.89 -0.49
CA ALA A 378 9.57 27.60 -0.28
C ALA A 378 9.52 27.29 1.22
N ASN A 379 9.48 26.02 1.56
CA ASN A 379 9.72 25.60 2.92
C ASN A 379 10.59 24.36 2.88
N ASN A 380 11.25 24.10 4.00
CA ASN A 380 12.07 22.91 4.15
C ASN A 380 13.16 22.81 3.07
N VAL A 381 13.91 23.90 2.95
CA VAL A 381 14.95 24.08 1.94
C VAL A 381 16.25 23.49 2.44
N GLY A 382 16.85 22.66 1.60
CA GLY A 382 18.15 22.02 1.77
C GLY A 382 19.30 22.74 1.08
N PHE A 383 20.49 22.58 1.64
CA PHE A 383 21.74 22.77 0.92
C PHE A 383 22.82 21.83 1.46
N THR A 384 23.77 21.50 0.60
CA THR A 384 24.91 20.64 0.93
C THR A 384 26.17 21.46 1.17
N ILE A 385 26.97 21.08 2.17
CA ILE A 385 28.35 21.59 2.33
C ILE A 385 29.26 20.84 1.36
N MET A 386 29.57 21.48 0.23
CA MET A 386 30.31 20.83 -0.84
C MET A 386 31.77 20.61 -0.46
N GLN A 387 32.40 21.66 0.06
CA GLN A 387 33.79 21.63 0.49
C GLN A 387 34.00 22.56 1.68
N THR A 388 34.99 22.21 2.49
CA THR A 388 35.53 23.10 3.52
C THR A 388 37.01 23.37 3.31
N GLN A 389 37.43 24.58 3.67
CA GLN A 389 38.78 25.04 3.43
C GLN A 389 39.77 24.27 4.32
N SER A 390 40.62 23.47 3.67
CA SER A 390 41.57 22.55 4.31
C SER A 390 40.92 21.35 5.04
N GLY A 391 39.66 21.02 4.73
CA GLY A 391 38.94 19.88 5.32
C GLY A 391 38.64 20.05 6.81
N ARG A 392 38.51 21.30 7.28
CA ARG A 392 38.13 21.60 8.66
C ARG A 392 36.61 21.81 8.73
N PRO A 393 35.94 21.35 9.78
CA PRO A 393 34.51 21.58 9.92
C PRO A 393 34.23 23.08 10.04
N VAL A 394 33.00 23.49 9.71
CA VAL A 394 32.57 24.88 9.70
C VAL A 394 31.26 25.08 10.44
N ASP A 395 31.15 26.22 11.10
CA ASP A 395 29.89 26.71 11.66
C ASP A 395 29.16 27.60 10.62
N VAL A 396 27.90 27.30 10.36
CA VAL A 396 27.09 27.95 9.31
C VAL A 396 25.91 28.67 9.93
N ARG A 397 25.78 29.97 9.64
CA ARG A 397 24.65 30.80 10.03
C ARG A 397 23.62 30.81 8.92
N ILE A 398 22.36 30.61 9.27
CA ILE A 398 21.25 30.55 8.33
C ILE A 398 20.14 31.48 8.80
N THR A 399 19.58 32.26 7.88
CA THR A 399 18.44 33.16 8.12
C THR A 399 17.38 32.94 7.05
N ALA A 400 16.14 32.71 7.44
CA ALA A 400 14.99 32.67 6.55
C ALA A 400 14.32 34.05 6.49
N ILE A 401 13.91 34.48 5.31
CA ILE A 401 13.35 35.81 5.07
C ILE A 401 12.12 35.68 4.17
N ASP A 402 11.04 36.35 4.57
CA ASP A 402 9.87 36.63 3.75
C ASP A 402 9.96 38.03 3.15
N VAL A 403 10.03 38.11 1.83
CA VAL A 403 10.16 39.33 1.06
C VAL A 403 8.79 39.82 0.63
N ASP A 404 8.43 41.04 1.07
CA ASP A 404 7.13 41.65 0.78
C ASP A 404 6.93 42.07 -0.71
N HIS A 405 7.95 42.00 -1.57
CA HIS A 405 7.95 42.57 -2.93
C HIS A 405 8.68 41.70 -3.98
N ASP A 406 8.15 41.70 -5.21
CA ASP A 406 8.71 41.02 -6.39
C ASP A 406 10.00 41.68 -6.93
N ILE A 407 10.84 40.90 -7.59
CA ILE A 407 12.09 41.37 -8.20
C ILE A 407 11.84 41.94 -9.59
N ASN A 408 11.37 43.18 -9.66
CA ASN A 408 11.15 43.83 -10.96
C ASN A 408 11.27 45.36 -10.98
N GLY A 409 11.36 46.01 -9.82
CA GLY A 409 11.41 47.48 -9.70
C GLY A 409 10.24 48.23 -10.36
N ALA A 410 9.16 47.53 -10.72
CA ALA A 410 8.02 48.10 -11.44
C ALA A 410 7.06 48.85 -10.50
N ASP A 411 7.11 48.54 -9.20
CA ASP A 411 6.45 49.26 -8.11
C ASP A 411 7.15 50.59 -7.76
N GLY A 412 8.25 50.93 -8.44
CA GLY A 412 9.01 52.15 -8.25
C GLY A 412 10.19 52.02 -7.28
N THR A 413 10.49 50.81 -6.80
CA THR A 413 11.71 50.49 -6.08
C THR A 413 12.83 50.06 -7.04
N SER A 414 14.04 49.82 -6.52
CA SER A 414 15.12 49.24 -7.32
C SER A 414 15.25 47.76 -7.00
N VAL A 415 15.67 46.95 -7.98
CA VAL A 415 15.99 45.52 -7.79
C VAL A 415 16.91 45.27 -6.58
N THR A 416 17.86 46.19 -6.32
CA THR A 416 18.76 46.09 -5.15
C THR A 416 18.01 46.24 -3.83
N THR A 417 16.97 47.07 -3.81
CA THR A 417 16.09 47.24 -2.65
C THR A 417 15.31 45.96 -2.40
N ASP A 418 14.67 45.39 -3.43
CA ASP A 418 13.90 44.14 -3.31
C ASP A 418 14.77 42.98 -2.78
N LEU A 419 16.03 42.93 -3.22
CA LEU A 419 17.03 41.96 -2.76
C LEU A 419 17.56 42.18 -1.33
N THR A 420 17.23 43.29 -0.68
CA THR A 420 17.70 43.64 0.67
C THR A 420 16.57 43.94 1.66
N THR A 421 15.34 44.05 1.18
CA THR A 421 14.14 44.14 2.00
C THR A 421 13.55 42.77 2.23
N GLY A 422 12.95 42.58 3.39
CA GLY A 422 12.28 41.36 3.81
C GLY A 422 12.17 41.32 5.32
N ASN A 423 11.13 40.67 5.81
CA ASN A 423 10.93 40.39 7.22
C ASN A 423 11.59 39.06 7.54
N ILE A 424 12.25 38.99 8.69
CA ILE A 424 12.87 37.75 9.13
C ILE A 424 11.75 36.79 9.49
N ASP A 425 11.84 35.58 8.94
CA ASP A 425 10.91 34.50 9.24
C ASP A 425 11.51 33.58 10.32
N GLU A 426 10.67 33.08 11.21
CA GLU A 426 11.09 32.27 12.34
C GLU A 426 11.36 30.82 11.88
N ILE A 427 12.64 30.46 11.82
CA ILE A 427 13.04 29.06 11.65
C ILE A 427 12.57 28.27 12.87
N ILE A 428 11.71 27.27 12.66
CA ILE A 428 11.15 26.40 13.70
C ILE A 428 11.85 25.04 13.76
N ALA A 429 12.45 24.60 12.65
CA ALA A 429 13.12 23.31 12.54
C ALA A 429 14.38 23.41 11.67
N VAL A 430 15.41 22.68 12.09
CA VAL A 430 16.60 22.42 11.26
C VAL A 430 16.84 20.93 11.25
N THR A 431 16.87 20.32 10.07
CA THR A 431 17.29 18.92 9.91
C THR A 431 18.71 18.89 9.39
N VAL A 432 19.58 18.15 10.09
CA VAL A 432 20.95 17.93 9.65
C VAL A 432 21.09 16.47 9.25
N ILE A 433 21.61 16.25 8.05
CA ILE A 433 22.03 14.94 7.59
C ILE A 433 23.55 14.94 7.62
N THR A 434 24.10 14.22 8.61
CA THR A 434 25.54 14.07 8.77
C THR A 434 26.01 12.84 8.00
N ASN A 435 26.95 12.97 7.08
CA ASN A 435 27.33 11.82 6.26
C ASN A 435 28.32 10.92 7.03
N THR A 436 27.78 10.16 8.00
CA THR A 436 28.54 9.24 8.85
C THR A 436 28.63 7.84 8.21
N GLN A 437 29.54 6.98 8.71
CA GLN A 437 29.57 5.57 8.29
C GLN A 437 28.37 4.75 8.78
N ASP A 438 27.48 5.33 9.59
CA ASP A 438 26.25 4.71 10.06
C ASP A 438 25.02 5.40 9.39
N PRO A 439 24.58 4.89 8.22
CA PRO A 439 23.47 5.49 7.47
C PRO A 439 22.11 5.33 8.17
N GLN A 440 22.01 4.58 9.29
CA GLN A 440 20.75 4.43 10.03
C GLN A 440 20.52 5.54 11.06
N ASN A 441 21.54 6.34 11.37
CA ASN A 441 21.49 7.39 12.42
C ASN A 441 22.13 8.72 11.95
N ASN A 442 22.22 8.94 10.64
CA ASN A 442 22.85 10.12 10.04
C ASN A 442 21.95 11.38 10.08
N THR A 443 20.63 11.20 10.07
CA THR A 443 19.66 12.30 10.02
C THR A 443 19.13 12.65 11.41
N LYS A 444 19.12 13.95 11.72
CA LYS A 444 18.53 14.46 12.96
C LYS A 444 17.85 15.81 12.77
N THR A 445 16.62 15.92 13.23
CA THR A 445 15.85 17.17 13.26
C THR A 445 15.93 17.83 14.62
N TYR A 446 16.19 19.13 14.62
CA TYR A 446 16.28 20.01 15.78
C TYR A 446 15.12 20.99 15.74
N LEU A 447 14.29 21.02 16.78
CA LEU A 447 13.13 21.92 16.88
C LEU A 447 13.44 23.10 17.81
N LYS A 448 13.03 24.32 17.44
CA LYS A 448 13.27 25.53 18.23
C LYS A 448 12.53 25.52 19.59
N HIS A 449 11.37 24.85 19.67
CA HIS A 449 10.53 24.84 20.88
C HIS A 449 10.87 23.77 21.92
N ASP A 450 11.73 22.80 21.59
CA ASP A 450 12.03 21.65 22.47
C ASP A 450 13.05 21.95 23.59
N GLY A 451 13.31 23.23 23.87
CA GLY A 451 14.09 23.66 25.03
C GLY A 451 15.50 23.10 25.04
N ILE A 452 16.37 23.62 24.17
CA ILE A 452 17.80 23.28 24.06
C ILE A 452 18.00 21.75 24.03
N ASP A 453 18.00 21.16 22.83
CA ASP A 453 18.77 19.93 22.67
C ASP A 453 20.24 20.25 22.99
N ASP A 454 20.72 19.74 24.12
CA ASP A 454 22.09 19.83 24.65
C ASP A 454 23.13 19.12 23.75
N SER A 455 22.78 18.70 22.52
CA SER A 455 23.73 18.07 21.57
C SER A 455 24.87 18.97 21.13
N GLY A 456 24.71 20.30 21.25
CA GLY A 456 25.73 21.27 20.87
C GLY A 456 25.98 21.36 19.36
N PHE A 457 25.03 20.92 18.52
CA PHE A 457 25.13 20.97 17.05
C PHE A 457 24.33 22.13 16.43
N VAL A 458 23.31 22.65 17.12
CA VAL A 458 22.50 23.79 16.65
C VAL A 458 22.38 24.84 17.75
N VAL A 459 22.61 26.11 17.40
CA VAL A 459 22.46 27.27 18.27
C VAL A 459 21.39 28.18 17.71
N TRP A 460 20.31 28.33 18.46
CA TRP A 460 19.18 29.18 18.09
C TRP A 460 19.46 30.64 18.48
N GLY A 461 19.46 31.52 17.47
CA GLY A 461 19.41 32.97 17.65
C GLY A 461 17.97 33.47 17.73
N GLU A 462 17.82 34.78 17.94
CA GLU A 462 16.50 35.45 17.88
C GLU A 462 15.95 35.42 16.45
N ASN A 463 16.84 35.63 15.47
CA ASN A 463 16.50 35.89 14.07
C ASN A 463 17.15 34.90 13.10
N ASP A 464 17.95 33.97 13.60
CA ASP A 464 18.79 33.10 12.80
C ASP A 464 19.10 31.81 13.57
N VAL A 465 19.71 30.86 12.87
CA VAL A 465 20.20 29.61 13.46
C VAL A 465 21.65 29.39 13.03
N ILE A 466 22.46 28.88 13.94
CA ILE A 466 23.83 28.45 13.63
C ILE A 466 23.89 26.94 13.76
N VAL A 467 24.27 26.26 12.69
CA VAL A 467 24.55 24.82 12.67
C VAL A 467 26.07 24.65 12.77
N LEU A 468 26.50 23.87 13.76
CA LEU A 468 27.88 23.77 14.17
C LEU A 468 28.56 22.55 13.57
N ASN A 469 29.86 22.65 13.32
CA ASN A 469 30.73 21.55 12.92
C ASN A 469 30.32 20.78 11.65
N LEU A 470 29.79 21.46 10.63
CA LEU A 470 29.44 20.82 9.37
C LEU A 470 30.69 20.49 8.55
N GLU A 471 30.70 19.31 7.94
CA GLU A 471 31.79 18.81 7.11
C GLU A 471 31.42 18.78 5.62
N GLY A 472 32.41 19.05 4.77
CA GLY A 472 32.33 18.86 3.32
C GLY A 472 33.25 17.76 2.85
N ALA A 473 33.26 17.52 1.53
CA ALA A 473 34.06 16.44 0.95
C ALA A 473 35.56 16.58 1.29
N ASN A 474 36.17 15.50 1.79
CA ASN A 474 37.60 15.46 2.11
C ASN A 474 38.34 14.42 1.25
N ALA A 475 39.67 14.55 1.13
CA ALA A 475 40.49 13.71 0.23
C ALA A 475 40.45 12.19 0.54
N ASN A 476 40.02 11.78 1.74
CA ASN A 476 39.89 10.38 2.14
C ASN A 476 38.43 9.88 2.10
N GLN A 477 37.46 10.79 1.99
CA GLN A 477 36.02 10.56 2.03
C GLN A 477 35.32 11.52 1.05
N ALA A 478 35.67 11.42 -0.24
CA ALA A 478 35.24 12.37 -1.28
C ALA A 478 33.72 12.38 -1.55
N HIS A 479 32.98 11.42 -0.97
CA HIS A 479 31.54 11.26 -1.12
C HIS A 479 30.74 11.61 0.14
N LEU A 480 31.40 12.02 1.23
CA LEU A 480 30.72 12.38 2.47
C LEU A 480 30.60 13.91 2.55
N ARG A 481 29.36 14.40 2.55
CA ARG A 481 29.01 15.83 2.64
C ARG A 481 27.82 15.98 3.57
N ASP A 482 27.90 16.92 4.51
CA ASP A 482 26.77 17.21 5.39
C ASP A 482 25.75 18.08 4.68
N GLN A 483 24.48 17.86 5.00
CA GLN A 483 23.36 18.62 4.45
C GLN A 483 22.55 19.25 5.58
N VAL A 484 21.96 20.39 5.28
CA VAL A 484 21.13 21.15 6.21
C VAL A 484 19.83 21.54 5.53
N PHE A 485 18.72 21.20 6.18
CA PHE A 485 17.38 21.62 5.79
C PHE A 485 16.80 22.56 6.83
N VAL A 486 16.11 23.59 6.36
CA VAL A 486 15.57 24.65 7.21
C VAL A 486 14.08 24.82 6.94
N SER A 487 13.27 24.81 8.01
CA SER A 487 11.83 24.98 7.92
C SER A 487 11.30 26.10 8.82
N THR A 488 10.29 26.81 8.34
CA THR A 488 9.49 27.83 9.06
C THR A 488 8.02 27.37 9.15
N GLU A 489 7.16 28.10 9.86
CA GLU A 489 5.75 27.69 10.07
C GLU A 489 4.92 27.85 8.78
N ASP A 490 5.15 28.91 8.03
CA ASP A 490 4.37 29.31 6.85
C ASP A 490 5.18 29.39 5.55
N GLY A 491 6.50 29.15 5.61
CA GLY A 491 7.39 29.18 4.46
C GLY A 491 8.06 30.55 4.28
N PHE A 492 9.12 30.57 3.47
CA PHE A 492 9.94 31.74 3.20
C PHE A 492 10.35 31.74 1.74
N ASN A 493 10.72 32.92 1.22
CA ASN A 493 11.08 33.07 -0.18
C ASN A 493 12.54 33.50 -0.38
N ARG A 494 13.30 33.65 0.72
CA ARG A 494 14.75 33.82 0.69
C ARG A 494 15.45 33.12 1.85
N LEU A 495 16.58 32.47 1.54
CA LEU A 495 17.53 31.96 2.53
C LEU A 495 18.86 32.72 2.45
N GLU A 496 19.38 33.19 3.57
CA GLU A 496 20.75 33.69 3.68
C GLU A 496 21.63 32.65 4.37
N ILE A 497 22.73 32.26 3.72
CA ILE A 497 23.68 31.25 4.23
C ILE A 497 25.05 31.89 4.36
N GLY A 498 25.53 32.00 5.59
CA GLY A 498 26.76 32.71 5.93
C GLY A 498 27.68 31.93 6.86
N ASN A 499 28.91 32.42 6.96
CA ASN A 499 29.90 31.83 7.85
C ASN A 499 29.73 32.36 9.28
N ALA A 500 29.61 31.45 10.25
CA ALA A 500 29.38 31.76 11.66
C ALA A 500 30.64 31.67 12.54
N GLU A 501 31.79 31.36 11.93
CA GLU A 501 33.05 31.18 12.64
C GLU A 501 33.51 32.44 13.37
N ALA A 502 34.41 32.22 14.34
CA ALA A 502 35.02 33.31 15.08
C ALA A 502 35.77 34.29 14.14
N VAL A 503 35.74 35.59 14.49
CA VAL A 503 36.43 36.64 13.74
C VAL A 503 37.92 36.31 13.58
N GLY A 504 38.39 36.29 12.34
CA GLY A 504 39.76 35.96 11.96
C GLY A 504 40.02 34.47 11.75
N SER A 505 38.98 33.62 11.87
CA SER A 505 39.07 32.22 11.47
C SER A 505 39.44 32.08 10.00
N LYS A 506 40.08 30.97 9.67
CA LYS A 506 40.36 30.55 8.29
C LYS A 506 39.49 29.38 7.87
N ASP A 507 38.46 29.09 8.64
CA ASP A 507 37.48 28.06 8.34
C ASP A 507 36.42 28.70 7.44
N ALA A 508 36.19 28.08 6.29
CA ALA A 508 35.38 28.63 5.20
C ALA A 508 34.88 27.48 4.34
N PHE A 509 33.80 27.70 3.61
CA PHE A 509 33.12 26.61 2.88
C PHE A 509 32.51 27.09 1.57
N ALA A 510 32.11 26.14 0.74
CA ALA A 510 31.25 26.33 -0.41
C ALA A 510 30.04 25.41 -0.28
N ILE A 511 28.91 25.82 -0.83
CA ILE A 511 27.64 25.09 -0.78
C ILE A 511 27.24 24.61 -2.16
N GLY A 512 26.31 23.67 -2.26
CA GLY A 512 25.82 23.11 -3.52
C GLY A 512 24.56 22.30 -3.24
N ASP A 513 24.03 21.62 -4.26
CA ASP A 513 22.83 20.75 -4.14
C ASP A 513 21.74 21.42 -3.29
N VAL A 514 21.13 22.48 -3.84
CA VAL A 514 20.03 23.19 -3.17
C VAL A 514 18.73 22.48 -3.55
N GLU A 515 17.92 22.22 -2.54
CA GLU A 515 16.71 21.42 -2.67
C GLU A 515 15.57 22.12 -1.95
N VAL A 516 14.36 22.00 -2.47
CA VAL A 516 13.14 22.49 -1.81
C VAL A 516 12.31 21.30 -1.42
N GLY A 517 11.82 21.29 -0.19
CA GLY A 517 10.88 20.29 0.29
C GLY A 517 11.48 18.93 0.59
N ALA A 518 12.80 18.77 0.79
CA ALA A 518 13.44 17.43 0.83
C ALA A 518 13.19 16.59 2.12
N VAL A 519 12.38 17.11 3.03
CA VAL A 519 11.46 16.29 3.84
C VAL A 519 10.13 16.41 3.11
N GLY A 520 9.97 15.60 2.04
CA GLY A 520 8.76 15.62 1.23
C GLY A 520 7.51 15.47 2.10
N GLN A 521 6.36 15.85 1.60
CA GLN A 521 5.14 15.45 2.30
C GLN A 521 4.93 13.95 2.08
N GLU A 522 4.62 13.22 3.14
CA GLU A 522 4.10 11.86 3.00
C GLU A 522 2.90 11.89 2.03
N ILE A 523 2.90 10.98 1.06
CA ILE A 523 1.75 10.81 0.18
C ILE A 523 0.97 9.59 0.65
N ASP A 524 -0.19 9.84 1.24
CA ASP A 524 -1.13 8.78 1.59
C ASP A 524 -2.00 8.39 0.40
N LEU A 525 -2.00 7.10 0.08
CA LEU A 525 -2.81 6.47 -0.94
C LEU A 525 -3.73 5.42 -0.31
N ALA A 526 -4.94 5.25 -0.84
CA ALA A 526 -5.84 4.20 -0.40
C ALA A 526 -6.56 3.56 -1.59
N PHE A 527 -6.37 2.25 -1.76
CA PHE A 527 -6.93 1.47 -2.86
C PHE A 527 -8.08 0.58 -2.39
N ASN A 528 -9.12 0.46 -3.20
CA ASN A 528 -10.21 -0.47 -2.95
C ASN A 528 -9.89 -1.80 -3.60
N GLY A 529 -10.28 -2.89 -2.95
CA GLY A 529 -10.30 -4.21 -3.57
C GLY A 529 -11.58 -4.98 -3.29
N GLN A 530 -11.68 -6.12 -3.95
CA GLN A 530 -12.75 -7.09 -3.80
C GLN A 530 -12.16 -8.49 -3.74
N ILE A 531 -12.62 -9.28 -2.79
CA ILE A 531 -12.42 -10.72 -2.72
C ILE A 531 -13.70 -11.36 -3.23
N VAL A 532 -13.53 -12.36 -4.08
CA VAL A 532 -14.61 -13.16 -4.66
C VAL A 532 -14.27 -14.61 -4.39
N ASP A 533 -15.22 -15.35 -3.89
CA ASP A 533 -15.08 -16.76 -3.61
C ASP A 533 -15.36 -17.64 -4.85
N GLY A 534 -15.41 -18.94 -4.64
CA GLY A 534 -15.50 -19.94 -5.68
C GLY A 534 -16.75 -19.78 -6.53
N ASP A 535 -17.90 -19.50 -5.90
CA ASP A 535 -19.19 -19.43 -6.58
C ASP A 535 -19.60 -18.03 -7.06
N GLY A 536 -18.92 -16.98 -6.60
CA GLY A 536 -19.03 -15.63 -7.14
C GLY A 536 -19.48 -14.59 -6.12
N ASP A 537 -19.78 -15.03 -4.91
CA ASP A 537 -20.03 -14.18 -3.76
C ASP A 537 -18.83 -13.26 -3.49
N ALA A 538 -19.13 -11.99 -3.26
CA ALA A 538 -18.10 -10.95 -3.27
C ALA A 538 -18.17 -9.99 -2.09
N ALA A 539 -17.05 -9.85 -1.39
CA ALA A 539 -16.89 -8.89 -0.30
C ALA A 539 -15.84 -7.83 -0.66
N SER A 540 -16.05 -6.60 -0.16
CA SER A 540 -15.01 -5.59 -0.19
C SER A 540 -13.94 -5.94 0.85
N ILE A 541 -12.67 -5.84 0.44
CA ILE A 541 -11.54 -6.14 1.34
C ILE A 541 -11.11 -4.94 2.20
N GLY A 542 -11.91 -3.88 2.26
CA GLY A 542 -11.51 -2.60 2.87
C GLY A 542 -10.53 -1.81 2.01
N LEU A 543 -9.86 -0.83 2.62
CA LEU A 543 -8.86 0.01 1.96
C LEU A 543 -7.46 -0.57 2.17
N VAL A 544 -6.76 -0.81 1.07
CA VAL A 544 -5.32 -1.07 1.08
C VAL A 544 -4.61 0.28 1.16
N GLY A 545 -4.20 0.66 2.36
CA GLY A 545 -3.48 1.90 2.64
C GLY A 545 -2.00 1.80 2.32
N VAL A 546 -1.44 2.81 1.65
CA VAL A 546 -0.01 2.94 1.39
C VAL A 546 0.42 4.38 1.66
N THR A 547 1.36 4.57 2.56
CA THR A 547 2.05 5.84 2.78
C THR A 547 3.36 5.80 1.99
N LEU A 548 3.54 6.75 1.08
CA LEU A 548 4.81 6.95 0.41
C LEU A 548 5.63 7.94 1.23
N GLU A 549 6.68 7.43 1.85
CA GLU A 549 7.65 8.24 2.57
C GLU A 549 8.50 9.02 1.58
N PRO A 550 8.89 10.26 1.88
CA PRO A 550 9.80 11.01 1.03
C PRO A 550 11.08 10.23 0.74
N ALA A 551 11.64 10.38 -0.46
CA ALA A 551 12.95 9.85 -0.75
C ALA A 551 13.98 10.48 0.20
N PRO A 552 14.83 9.69 0.89
CA PRO A 552 15.92 10.26 1.66
C PRO A 552 16.90 10.93 0.69
N VAL A 553 17.32 12.14 1.04
CA VAL A 553 18.33 12.88 0.29
C VAL A 553 19.68 12.14 0.36
N VAL A 554 20.35 12.01 -0.78
CA VAL A 554 21.60 11.22 -0.95
C VAL A 554 22.83 12.11 -0.87
#